data_AF-A0A925JDI2-F1
#
_entry.id   AF-A0A925JDI2-F1
#
_cell.length_a   1.000
_cell.length_b   1.000
_cell.length_c   1.000
_cell.angle_alpha   90.00
_cell.angle_beta   90.00
_cell.angle_gamma   90.00
#
_symmetry.space_group_name_H-M   'P 1'
#
loop_
_entity.id
_entity.type
_entity.pdbx_description
1 polymer ?
#
loop_
_entity_poly.entity_id
_entity_poly.type
_entity_poly.pdbx_seq_one_letter_code
_entity_poly.pdbx_strand_id
1 'polypeptide(L)'
;MSSKLTVLFYIFLCLEVGVMLTLLPWIPQGFFGLSDWGNNYFLLYAANKTGLQGLQQAISSGWVRGAVSGLGVLNLLIAFWEITHFRQTVRVLQGSGSSAPPDTSKDAARPASPDHIPDHQRRGDESNAGN
;
A
#
# COMPACT_ATOMS: atom_id res chain seq x y z
N MET A 1 4.21 -1.35 14.16
CA MET A 1 3.99 -2.72 13.65
C MET A 1 4.23 -2.71 12.14
N SER A 2 5.00 -3.65 11.62
CA SER A 2 5.63 -3.66 10.28
C SER A 2 4.72 -3.25 9.10
N SER A 3 4.69 -1.97 8.70
CA SER A 3 3.98 -1.50 7.50
C SER A 3 4.43 -2.25 6.23
N LYS A 4 5.68 -2.72 6.21
CA LYS A 4 6.23 -3.59 5.16
C LYS A 4 5.51 -4.95 5.07
N LEU A 5 5.10 -5.51 6.20
CA LEU A 5 4.43 -6.81 6.28
C LEU A 5 3.01 -6.72 5.70
N THR A 6 2.28 -5.63 5.97
CA THR A 6 0.96 -5.38 5.36
C THR A 6 1.05 -5.24 3.85
N VAL A 7 2.05 -4.51 3.33
CA VAL A 7 2.28 -4.38 1.89
C VAL A 7 2.64 -5.73 1.27
N LEU A 8 3.54 -6.49 1.89
CA LEU A 8 3.86 -7.84 1.41
C LEU A 8 2.63 -8.76 1.41
N PHE A 9 1.82 -8.75 2.48
CA PHE A 9 0.60 -9.54 2.56
C PHE A 9 -0.40 -9.16 1.47
N TYR A 10 -0.57 -7.86 1.20
CA TYR A 10 -1.41 -7.37 0.10
C TYR A 10 -0.93 -7.88 -1.26
N ILE A 11 0.38 -7.81 -1.52
CA ILE A 11 0.99 -8.34 -2.75
C ILE A 11 0.74 -9.84 -2.87
N PHE A 12 0.97 -10.61 -1.80
CA PHE A 12 0.71 -12.05 -1.79
C PHE A 12 -0.75 -12.38 -2.08
N LEU A 13 -1.68 -11.68 -1.44
CA LEU A 13 -3.11 -11.87 -1.67
C LEU A 13 -3.49 -11.53 -3.12
N CYS A 14 -2.94 -10.44 -3.67
CA CYS A 14 -3.17 -10.04 -5.05
C CYS A 14 -2.60 -11.05 -6.05
N LEU A 15 -1.43 -11.64 -5.77
CA LEU A 15 -0.86 -12.73 -6.56
C LEU A 15 -1.70 -14.00 -6.46
N GLU A 16 -2.06 -14.44 -5.26
CA GLU A 16 -2.83 -15.67 -5.04
C GLU A 16 -4.20 -15.59 -5.71
N VAL A 17 -4.93 -14.50 -5.47
CA VAL A 17 -6.23 -14.26 -6.10
C VAL A 17 -6.09 -14.05 -7.60
N GLY A 18 -5.06 -13.33 -8.06
CA GLY A 18 -4.80 -13.09 -9.48
C GLY A 18 -4.51 -14.38 -10.25
N VAL A 19 -3.65 -15.25 -9.71
CA VAL A 19 -3.37 -16.57 -10.26
C VAL A 19 -4.62 -17.43 -10.28
N MET A 20 -5.37 -17.46 -9.18
CA MET A 20 -6.64 -18.20 -9.11
C MET A 20 -7.62 -17.70 -10.16
N LEU A 21 -7.87 -16.40 -10.28
CA LEU A 21 -8.76 -15.85 -11.31
C LEU A 21 -8.29 -16.15 -12.74
N THR A 22 -6.98 -16.18 -12.96
CA THR A 22 -6.42 -16.44 -14.28
C THR A 22 -6.53 -17.92 -14.66
N LEU A 23 -6.32 -18.84 -13.73
CA LEU A 23 -6.27 -20.27 -14.00
C LEU A 23 -7.62 -20.98 -13.83
N LEU A 24 -8.44 -20.56 -12.86
CA LEU A 24 -9.71 -21.22 -12.52
C LEU A 24 -10.66 -21.42 -13.72
N PRO A 25 -10.78 -20.50 -14.68
CA PRO A 25 -11.63 -20.69 -15.86
C PRO A 25 -11.10 -21.72 -16.88
N TRP A 26 -9.82 -22.06 -16.80
CA TRP A 26 -9.08 -22.89 -17.77
C TRP A 26 -8.63 -24.23 -17.19
N ILE A 27 -8.65 -24.35 -15.86
CA ILE A 27 -8.26 -25.55 -15.16
C ILE A 27 -9.22 -26.70 -15.55
N PRO A 28 -8.67 -27.84 -16.02
CA PRO A 28 -9.49 -29.02 -16.25
C PRO A 28 -9.99 -29.59 -14.92
N GLN A 29 -11.15 -30.25 -14.99
CA GLN A 29 -11.78 -30.93 -13.86
C GLN A 29 -10.77 -31.70 -12.97
N GLY A 30 -10.79 -31.41 -11.66
CA GLY A 30 -10.05 -32.18 -10.66
C GLY A 30 -8.67 -31.66 -10.27
N PHE A 31 -8.14 -30.60 -10.90
CA PHE A 31 -6.91 -29.97 -10.39
C PHE A 31 -7.21 -29.29 -9.04
N PHE A 32 -6.53 -29.72 -7.97
CA PHE A 32 -6.76 -29.26 -6.59
C PHE A 32 -8.17 -29.51 -6.01
N GLY A 33 -8.95 -30.45 -6.56
CA GLY A 33 -10.32 -30.69 -6.13
C GLY A 33 -11.31 -29.59 -6.55
N LEU A 34 -10.88 -28.71 -7.45
CA LEU A 34 -11.72 -27.68 -8.05
C LEU A 34 -12.62 -28.33 -9.11
N SER A 35 -13.91 -28.05 -8.99
CA SER A 35 -14.93 -28.55 -9.91
C SER A 35 -14.96 -27.69 -11.18
N ASP A 36 -15.42 -28.27 -12.29
CA ASP A 36 -15.39 -27.65 -13.62
C ASP A 36 -16.05 -26.26 -13.56
N TRP A 37 -15.32 -25.21 -13.92
CA TRP A 37 -15.74 -23.80 -13.86
C TRP A 37 -17.19 -23.57 -14.32
N GLY A 38 -17.57 -24.21 -15.42
CA GLY A 38 -18.88 -24.05 -16.04
C GLY A 38 -19.93 -25.08 -15.62
N ASN A 39 -19.60 -26.05 -14.78
CA ASN A 39 -20.46 -27.19 -14.49
C ASN A 39 -20.40 -27.58 -13.01
N ASN A 40 -21.06 -26.75 -12.18
CA ASN A 40 -21.09 -26.89 -10.73
C ASN A 40 -22.53 -26.91 -10.21
N TYR A 41 -22.77 -27.67 -9.13
CA TYR A 41 -24.05 -27.68 -8.42
C TYR A 41 -24.51 -26.27 -7.99
N PHE A 42 -23.57 -25.37 -7.68
CA PHE A 42 -23.88 -23.98 -7.36
C PHE A 42 -24.46 -23.21 -8.55
N LEU A 43 -23.88 -23.37 -9.74
CA LEU A 43 -24.38 -22.77 -10.97
C LEU A 43 -25.75 -23.35 -11.35
N LEU A 44 -25.94 -24.65 -11.20
CA LEU A 44 -27.23 -25.30 -11.44
C LEU A 44 -28.31 -24.81 -10.48
N TYR A 45 -27.97 -24.67 -9.19
CA TYR A 45 -28.86 -24.11 -8.18
C TYR A 45 -29.18 -22.63 -8.46
N ALA A 46 -28.18 -21.83 -8.83
CA ALA A 46 -28.35 -20.43 -9.18
C ALA A 46 -29.20 -20.26 -10.45
N ALA A 47 -28.99 -21.07 -11.48
CA ALA A 47 -29.77 -21.07 -12.71
C ALA A 47 -31.23 -21.45 -12.44
N ASN A 48 -31.48 -22.48 -11.63
CA ASN A 48 -32.83 -22.86 -11.21
C ASN A 48 -33.52 -21.76 -10.38
N LYS A 49 -32.79 -21.10 -9.48
CA LYS A 49 -33.33 -20.04 -8.63
C LYS A 49 -33.61 -18.74 -9.40
N THR A 50 -32.81 -18.44 -10.41
CA THR A 50 -32.95 -17.23 -11.25
C THR A 50 -33.81 -17.45 -12.49
N GLY A 51 -34.21 -18.71 -12.79
CA GLY A 51 -34.96 -19.07 -13.99
C GLY A 51 -34.16 -18.96 -15.30
N LEU A 52 -32.88 -18.59 -15.22
CA LEU A 52 -32.01 -18.37 -16.38
C LEU A 52 -31.26 -19.66 -16.72
N GLN A 53 -31.90 -20.50 -17.52
CA GLN A 53 -31.31 -21.75 -18.03
C GLN A 53 -30.03 -21.50 -18.86
N GLY A 54 -29.87 -20.32 -19.46
CA GLY A 54 -28.67 -19.92 -20.19
C GLY A 54 -27.52 -19.38 -19.34
N LEU A 55 -27.70 -19.22 -18.02
CA LEU A 55 -26.67 -18.65 -17.14
C LEU A 55 -25.39 -19.50 -17.09
N GLN A 56 -25.57 -20.82 -17.07
CA GLN A 56 -24.46 -21.76 -17.10
C GLN A 56 -23.65 -21.63 -18.41
N GLN A 57 -24.34 -21.47 -19.53
CA GLN A 57 -23.73 -21.32 -20.85
C GLN A 57 -23.07 -19.95 -21.04
N ALA A 58 -23.63 -18.91 -20.43
CA ALA A 58 -23.01 -17.59 -20.39
C ALA A 58 -21.71 -17.60 -19.57
N ILE A 59 -21.70 -18.24 -18.39
CA ILE A 59 -20.51 -18.30 -17.52
C ILE A 59 -19.43 -19.24 -18.07
N SER A 60 -19.83 -20.31 -18.77
CA SER A 60 -18.90 -21.19 -19.48
C SER A 60 -18.42 -20.63 -20.81
N SER A 61 -18.97 -19.51 -21.28
CA SER A 61 -18.56 -18.87 -22.53
C SER A 61 -17.11 -18.35 -22.45
N GLY A 62 -16.41 -18.39 -23.59
CA GLY A 62 -15.05 -17.86 -23.69
C GLY A 62 -14.93 -16.39 -23.34
N TRP A 63 -16.00 -15.61 -23.51
CA TRP A 63 -16.05 -14.19 -23.12
C TRP A 63 -15.97 -14.00 -21.60
N VAL A 64 -16.78 -14.74 -20.84
CA VAL A 64 -16.76 -14.63 -19.37
C VAL A 64 -15.45 -15.21 -18.82
N ARG A 65 -14.98 -16.34 -19.36
CA ARG A 65 -13.66 -16.89 -18.98
C ARG A 65 -12.55 -15.90 -19.24
N GLY A 66 -12.55 -15.25 -20.40
CA GLY A 66 -11.59 -14.21 -20.77
C GLY A 66 -11.67 -12.96 -19.89
N ALA A 67 -12.87 -12.51 -19.54
CA ALA A 67 -13.06 -11.38 -18.63
C ALA A 67 -12.54 -11.68 -17.22
N VAL A 68 -12.85 -12.86 -16.68
CA VAL A 68 -12.38 -13.32 -15.37
C VAL A 68 -10.86 -13.49 -15.36
N SER A 69 -10.28 -14.09 -16.41
CA SER A 69 -8.83 -14.23 -16.52
C SER A 69 -8.13 -12.90 -16.73
N GLY A 70 -8.73 -11.99 -17.51
CA GLY A 70 -8.21 -10.63 -17.73
C GLY A 70 -8.15 -9.84 -16.43
N LEU A 71 -9.16 -10.00 -15.56
CA LEU A 71 -9.16 -9.41 -14.22
C LEU A 71 -8.09 -10.03 -13.30
N GLY A 72 -7.82 -11.33 -13.46
CA GLY A 72 -6.72 -12.02 -12.79
C GLY A 72 -5.34 -11.50 -13.22
N VAL A 73 -5.13 -11.34 -14.52
CA VAL A 73 -3.91 -10.76 -15.09
C VAL A 73 -3.72 -9.32 -14.61
N LEU A 74 -4.79 -8.52 -14.59
CA LEU A 74 -4.74 -7.15 -14.07
C LEU A 74 -4.30 -7.12 -12.59
N ASN A 75 -4.81 -8.02 -11.76
CA ASN A 75 -4.32 -8.17 -10.37
C ASN A 75 -2.83 -8.50 -10.35
N LEU A 76 -2.39 -9.46 -11.16
CA LEU A 76 -0.97 -9.83 -11.24
C LEU A 76 -0.08 -8.66 -11.65
N LEU A 77 -0.53 -7.83 -12.60
CA LEU A 77 0.17 -6.62 -13.03
C LEU A 77 0.27 -5.59 -11.89
N ILE A 78 -0.81 -5.38 -11.12
CA ILE A 78 -0.80 -4.49 -9.94
C ILE A 78 0.19 -5.00 -8.89
N ALA A 79 0.18 -6.30 -8.59
CA ALA A 79 1.12 -6.90 -7.66
C ALA A 79 2.57 -6.75 -8.13
N PHE A 80 2.85 -6.99 -9.41
CA PHE A 80 4.19 -6.82 -9.98
C PHE A 80 4.64 -5.35 -9.97
N TRP A 81 3.73 -4.42 -10.27
CA TRP A 81 3.98 -2.99 -10.17
C TRP A 81 4.37 -2.59 -8.75
N GLU A 82 3.64 -3.09 -7.75
CA GLU A 82 3.90 -2.82 -6.34
C GLU A 82 5.26 -3.38 -5.89
N ILE A 83 5.65 -4.57 -6.37
CA ILE A 83 6.97 -5.17 -6.09
C ILE A 83 8.10 -4.30 -6.68
N THR A 84 7.96 -3.83 -7.92
CA THR A 84 8.98 -3.02 -8.59
C THR A 84 9.13 -1.63 -7.95
N HIS A 85 8.03 -1.03 -7.47
CA HIS A 85 8.02 0.29 -6.82
C HIS A 85 8.07 0.24 -5.28
N PHE A 86 8.27 -0.96 -4.71
CA PHE A 86 8.21 -1.21 -3.26
C PHE A 86 9.06 -0.25 -2.42
N ARG A 87 10.23 0.18 -2.93
CA ARG A 87 11.12 1.12 -2.22
C ARG A 87 10.49 2.51 -2.03
N GLN A 88 9.62 2.93 -2.94
CA GLN A 88 8.96 4.23 -2.91
C GLN A 88 7.68 4.17 -2.07
N THR A 89 6.86 3.12 -2.21
CA THR A 89 5.70 2.87 -1.33
C THR A 89 6.11 2.81 0.14
N VAL A 90 7.17 2.07 0.44
CA VAL A 90 7.66 1.92 1.83
C VAL A 90 8.23 3.23 2.37
N ARG A 91 8.83 4.09 1.53
CA ARG A 91 9.28 5.43 1.94
C ARG A 91 8.11 6.37 2.21
N VAL A 92 7.04 6.33 1.42
CA VAL A 92 5.82 7.13 1.66
C VAL A 92 5.15 6.71 2.97
N LEU A 93 5.03 5.40 3.22
CA LEU A 93 4.46 4.88 4.47
C LEU A 93 5.35 5.14 5.70
N GLN A 94 6.68 5.19 5.54
CA GLN A 94 7.60 5.60 6.60
C GLN A 94 7.63 7.11 6.83
N GLY A 95 7.48 7.91 5.77
CA GLY A 95 7.35 9.37 5.85
C GLY A 95 6.09 9.80 6.59
N SER A 96 4.97 9.12 6.36
CA SER A 96 3.73 9.32 7.13
C SER A 96 3.77 8.74 8.55
N GLY A 97 4.71 7.82 8.84
CA GLY A 97 4.96 7.27 10.18
C GLY A 97 6.00 8.05 10.99
N SER A 98 6.71 9.00 10.37
CA SER A 98 7.57 9.99 11.03
C SER A 98 6.87 11.33 11.22
N SER A 99 5.54 11.34 11.38
CA SER A 99 4.94 12.28 12.32
C SER A 99 5.27 11.81 13.75
N ALA A 100 6.56 11.81 14.09
CA ALA A 100 6.92 12.33 15.39
C ALA A 100 6.26 13.72 15.47
N PRO A 101 5.53 14.06 16.54
CA PRO A 101 5.20 15.46 16.75
C PRO A 101 6.51 16.25 16.61
N PRO A 102 6.51 17.42 15.95
CA PRO A 102 7.66 18.30 16.08
C PRO A 102 7.91 18.44 17.57
N ASP A 103 9.17 18.34 17.97
CA ASP A 103 9.63 18.64 19.31
C ASP A 103 9.24 20.08 19.67
N THR A 104 7.98 20.30 20.04
CA THR A 104 7.48 21.45 20.79
C THR A 104 7.41 21.03 22.25
N SER A 105 8.55 20.61 22.77
CA SER A 105 8.91 20.75 24.18
C SER A 105 10.25 21.46 24.30
N LYS A 106 10.49 22.42 23.40
CA LYS A 106 11.13 23.68 23.79
C LYS A 106 10.00 24.57 24.31
N ASP A 107 10.16 25.08 25.54
CA ASP A 107 9.28 26.04 26.24
C ASP A 107 8.18 25.50 27.18
N ALA A 108 8.59 24.81 28.24
CA ALA A 108 7.94 24.92 29.57
C ALA A 108 8.94 25.17 30.72
N ALA A 109 10.15 25.64 30.40
CA ALA A 109 11.05 26.26 31.37
C ALA A 109 11.42 27.64 30.83
N ARG A 110 10.56 28.59 31.12
CA ARG A 110 10.78 30.02 30.95
C ARG A 110 11.84 30.48 31.96
N PRO A 111 13.02 30.97 31.53
CA PRO A 111 13.59 32.16 32.13
C PRO A 111 13.05 33.34 31.31
N ALA A 112 12.26 34.19 31.96
CA ALA A 112 11.96 35.49 31.41
C ALA A 112 13.29 36.24 31.20
N SER A 113 13.50 36.67 29.96
CA SER A 113 14.41 37.72 29.43
C SER A 113 14.75 38.86 30.41
N PRO A 114 15.83 39.65 30.22
CA PRO A 114 16.26 40.12 28.89
C PRO A 114 17.77 40.20 28.60
N ASP A 115 18.04 40.22 27.31
CA ASP A 115 19.12 40.95 26.62
C ASP A 115 19.89 41.95 27.49
N HIS A 116 21.16 41.65 27.78
CA HIS A 116 22.13 42.71 28.06
C HIS A 116 23.57 42.28 27.78
N ILE A 117 24.00 42.32 26.52
CA ILE A 117 25.38 42.71 26.18
C ILE A 117 25.36 43.49 24.86
N PRO A 118 25.58 44.82 24.93
CA PRO A 118 26.38 45.51 23.95
C PRO A 118 27.70 45.98 24.57
N ASP A 119 28.77 45.54 23.91
CA ASP A 119 30.15 45.95 24.07
C ASP A 119 30.32 47.46 24.28
N HIS A 120 30.87 47.82 25.43
CA HIS A 120 31.59 49.07 25.61
C HIS A 120 32.71 48.83 26.62
N GLN A 121 33.96 48.89 26.16
CA GLN A 121 34.99 49.79 26.68
C GLN A 121 36.35 49.38 26.11
N ARG A 122 36.62 49.83 24.88
CA ARG A 122 37.98 50.00 24.38
C ARG A 122 38.60 51.15 25.20
N ARG A 123 39.39 50.83 26.22
CA ARG A 123 40.28 51.80 26.89
C ARG A 123 41.72 51.31 26.77
N GLY A 124 42.21 51.28 25.54
CA GLY A 124 43.61 51.59 25.29
C GLY A 124 43.68 53.10 25.13
N ASP A 125 44.41 53.75 26.02
CA ASP A 125 45.14 55.01 25.81
C ASP A 125 45.90 55.30 27.13
N GLU A 126 46.88 54.44 27.42
CA GLU A 126 48.08 54.88 28.13
C GLU A 126 48.92 55.65 27.11
N SER A 127 48.82 56.98 27.11
CA SER A 127 49.85 57.88 26.57
C SER A 127 49.42 59.34 26.69
N ASN A 128 50.17 60.08 27.52
CA ASN A 128 50.53 61.48 27.29
C ASN A 128 49.50 62.58 27.64
N ALA A 129 49.64 63.15 28.84
CA ALA A 129 49.76 64.61 29.06
C ALA A 129 49.88 64.91 30.56
N GLY A 130 51.01 65.48 30.98
CA GLY A 130 51.21 65.90 32.36
C GLY A 130 52.60 66.46 32.58
N ASN A 131 52.84 67.61 31.95
CA ASN A 131 53.97 68.52 32.16
C ASN A 131 53.85 69.19 33.53
#